data_AF-A0A7S2QDM3-F1
#
_entry.id   AF-A0A7S2QDM3-F1
#
_cell.length_a   1.000
_cell.length_b   1.000
_cell.length_c   1.000
_cell.angle_alpha   90.00
_cell.angle_beta   90.00
_cell.angle_gamma   90.00
#
_symmetry.space_group_name_H-M   'P 1'
#
loop_
_entity.id
_entity.type
_entity.pdbx_description
1 polymer ?
#
loop_
_entity_poly.entity_id
_entity_poly.type
_entity_poly.pdbx_seq_one_letter_code
_entity_poly.pdbx_strand_id
1 'polypeptide(L)'
;MWSYSEASKRLKVDICLGDDARNQGLPAEEKLLRYLMTRAGELGATHLWCRTRRTESGKVYAPDYMPRLGFESVPAEEQDREEWAAISGLSGGQQEEEREEYVQSLNTWLSGRGCDKYFHAANQWCRDMGAADIVEVADNKEDLADFLEEEHGMTAEERAQLVA
;
A
#
# COMPACT_ATOMS: atom_id res chain seq x y z
N MET A 1 -1.13 9.49 -8.51
CA MET A 1 -0.57 9.77 -9.84
C MET A 1 -1.57 9.36 -10.91
N TRP A 2 -1.44 9.86 -12.15
CA TRP A 2 -2.28 9.41 -13.26
C TRP A 2 -1.52 9.45 -14.59
N SER A 3 -1.93 8.63 -15.55
CA SER A 3 -1.39 8.60 -16.92
C SER A 3 -2.49 8.34 -17.93
N TYR A 4 -2.42 8.99 -19.09
CA TYR A 4 -3.33 8.76 -20.20
C TYR A 4 -2.62 7.99 -21.32
N SER A 5 -3.30 6.99 -21.89
CA SER A 5 -2.84 6.25 -23.06
C SER A 5 -3.80 6.49 -24.22
N GLU A 6 -3.29 7.15 -25.27
CA GLU A 6 -4.04 7.42 -26.50
C GLU A 6 -4.41 6.13 -27.24
N ALA A 7 -3.52 5.12 -27.20
CA ALA A 7 -3.73 3.84 -27.87
C ALA A 7 -4.91 3.05 -27.28
N SER A 8 -5.05 3.08 -25.94
CA SER A 8 -6.14 2.37 -25.24
C SER A 8 -7.34 3.26 -24.91
N LYS A 9 -7.24 4.57 -25.18
CA LYS A 9 -8.21 5.59 -24.75
C LYS A 9 -8.55 5.48 -23.26
N ARG A 10 -7.54 5.18 -22.44
CA ARG A 10 -7.69 4.91 -21.01
C ARG A 10 -6.89 5.90 -20.18
N LEU A 11 -7.53 6.47 -19.17
CA LEU A 11 -6.85 7.21 -18.12
C LEU A 11 -6.72 6.31 -16.89
N LYS A 12 -5.48 6.10 -16.44
CA LYS A 12 -5.16 5.29 -15.27
C LYS A 12 -4.82 6.20 -14.11
N VAL A 13 -5.36 5.89 -12.93
CA VAL A 13 -5.18 6.65 -11.70
C VAL A 13 -4.68 5.69 -10.62
N ASP A 14 -3.57 6.05 -9.99
CA ASP A 14 -3.02 5.36 -8.82
C ASP A 14 -3.11 6.30 -7.63
N ILE A 15 -4.00 5.99 -6.68
CA ILE A 15 -4.25 6.88 -5.55
C ILE A 15 -3.36 6.48 -4.38
N CYS A 16 -2.35 7.33 -4.12
CA CYS A 16 -1.48 7.24 -2.96
C CYS A 16 -1.83 8.40 -2.03
N LEU A 17 -2.81 8.22 -1.14
CA LEU A 17 -3.05 9.13 -0.03
C LEU A 17 -2.39 8.54 1.21
N GLY A 18 -1.49 9.29 1.83
CA GLY A 18 -0.81 8.89 3.05
C GLY A 18 -1.76 8.79 4.26
N ASP A 19 -1.29 8.13 5.31
CA ASP A 19 -2.02 7.99 6.58
C ASP A 19 -2.29 9.33 7.27
N ASP A 20 -1.56 10.38 6.92
CA ASP A 20 -1.75 11.76 7.36
C ASP A 20 -3.09 12.37 6.89
N ALA A 21 -3.74 11.78 5.89
CA ALA A 21 -4.99 12.26 5.32
C ALA A 21 -6.26 11.53 5.83
N ARG A 22 -6.22 10.71 6.89
CA ARG A 22 -7.36 9.84 7.29
C ARG A 22 -8.72 10.56 7.43
N ASN A 23 -8.76 11.80 7.94
CA ASN A 23 -10.03 12.51 8.22
C ASN A 23 -10.60 13.27 7.01
N GLN A 24 -9.77 13.63 6.02
CA GLN A 24 -10.17 14.38 4.82
C GLN A 24 -9.90 13.62 3.52
N GLY A 25 -9.28 12.45 3.62
CA GLY A 25 -8.77 11.68 2.49
C GLY A 25 -9.90 11.22 1.59
N LEU A 26 -10.98 10.66 2.15
CA LEU A 26 -12.11 10.19 1.33
C LEU A 26 -12.81 11.32 0.54
N PRO A 27 -13.17 12.47 1.15
CA PRO A 27 -13.69 13.60 0.39
C PRO A 27 -12.71 14.18 -0.64
N ALA A 28 -11.43 14.26 -0.30
CA ALA A 28 -10.40 14.77 -1.21
C ALA A 28 -10.19 13.82 -2.41
N GLU A 29 -10.20 12.51 -2.15
CA GLU A 29 -10.12 11.44 -3.14
C GLU A 29 -11.31 11.50 -4.10
N GLU A 30 -12.53 11.61 -3.57
CA GLU A 30 -13.74 11.77 -4.40
C GLU A 30 -13.65 13.01 -5.30
N LYS A 31 -13.22 14.15 -4.74
CA LYS A 31 -13.07 15.40 -5.50
C LYS A 31 -12.00 15.29 -6.59
N LEU A 32 -10.87 14.64 -6.30
CA LEU A 32 -9.81 14.38 -7.26
C LEU A 32 -10.30 13.47 -8.39
N LEU A 33 -11.01 12.39 -8.07
CA LEU A 33 -11.56 11.48 -9.07
C LEU A 33 -12.55 12.18 -9.99
N ARG A 34 -13.47 12.99 -9.46
CA ARG A 34 -14.39 13.80 -10.27
C ARG A 34 -13.65 14.72 -11.23
N TYR A 35 -12.59 15.37 -10.76
CA TYR A 35 -11.75 16.22 -11.60
C TYR A 35 -11.06 15.41 -12.72
N LEU A 36 -10.48 14.26 -12.39
CA LEU A 36 -9.81 13.39 -13.35
C LEU A 36 -10.77 12.78 -14.36
N MET A 37 -12.02 12.48 -13.99
CA MET A 37 -13.06 12.04 -14.92
C MET A 37 -13.36 13.10 -15.98
N THR A 38 -13.50 14.37 -15.57
CA THR A 38 -13.68 15.48 -16.52
C THR A 38 -12.47 15.61 -17.45
N ARG A 39 -11.25 15.59 -16.90
CA ARG A 39 -10.02 15.65 -17.71
C ARG A 39 -9.89 14.46 -18.66
N ALA A 40 -10.28 13.26 -18.22
CA ALA A 40 -10.27 12.07 -19.06
C ALA A 40 -11.17 12.27 -20.30
N GLY A 41 -12.38 12.82 -20.10
CA GLY A 41 -13.28 13.14 -21.21
C GLY A 41 -12.71 14.17 -22.18
N GLU A 42 -12.05 15.22 -21.68
CA GLU A 42 -11.37 16.23 -22.52
C GLU A 42 -10.23 15.65 -23.35
N LEU A 43 -9.54 14.63 -22.82
CA LEU A 43 -8.49 13.89 -23.53
C LEU A 43 -9.05 12.84 -24.52
N GLY A 44 -10.37 12.64 -24.55
CA GLY A 44 -11.02 11.62 -25.38
C GLY A 44 -10.89 10.20 -24.81
N ALA A 45 -10.60 10.06 -23.52
CA ALA A 45 -10.62 8.76 -22.87
C ALA A 45 -12.06 8.22 -22.80
N THR A 46 -12.20 6.92 -23.00
CA THR A 46 -13.47 6.19 -22.89
C THR A 46 -13.58 5.46 -21.56
N HIS A 47 -12.44 5.18 -20.91
CA HIS A 47 -12.37 4.45 -19.66
C HIS A 47 -11.44 5.17 -18.68
N LEU A 48 -11.84 5.20 -17.41
CA LEU A 48 -10.98 5.60 -16.31
C LEU A 48 -10.79 4.40 -15.38
N TRP A 49 -9.55 3.99 -15.21
CA TRP A 49 -9.18 2.91 -14.29
C TRP A 49 -8.52 3.51 -13.05
N CYS A 50 -8.97 3.07 -11.88
CA CYS A 50 -8.43 3.53 -10.61
C CYS A 50 -7.94 2.34 -9.79
N ARG A 51 -6.69 2.38 -9.35
CA ARG A 51 -6.19 1.47 -8.32
C ARG A 51 -6.48 2.10 -6.96
N THR A 52 -7.29 1.41 -6.16
CA THR A 52 -7.64 1.83 -4.81
C THR A 52 -6.63 1.26 -3.80
N ARG A 53 -6.75 1.72 -2.56
CA ARG A 53 -5.89 1.29 -1.44
C ARG A 53 -6.00 -0.21 -1.21
N ARG A 54 -4.89 -0.83 -0.83
CA ARG A 54 -4.92 -2.13 -0.15
C ARG A 54 -5.02 -1.88 1.36
N THR A 55 -5.84 -2.66 2.05
CA THR A 55 -5.84 -2.72 3.51
C THR A 55 -4.56 -3.41 3.99
N GLU A 56 -4.25 -3.31 5.29
CA GLU A 56 -3.17 -4.07 5.94
C GLU A 56 -3.31 -5.60 5.72
N SER A 57 -4.53 -6.08 5.48
CA SER A 57 -4.84 -7.46 5.13
C SER A 57 -4.75 -7.78 3.63
N GLY A 58 -4.20 -6.88 2.82
CA GLY A 58 -4.05 -7.05 1.37
C GLY A 58 -5.37 -6.96 0.57
N LYS A 59 -6.50 -6.64 1.21
CA LYS A 59 -7.80 -6.53 0.54
C LYS A 59 -7.95 -5.16 -0.12
N VAL A 60 -8.66 -5.11 -1.24
CA VAL A 60 -8.98 -3.85 -1.92
C VAL A 60 -10.03 -3.11 -1.08
N TYR A 61 -9.68 -1.92 -0.58
CA TYR A 61 -10.64 -1.04 0.08
C TYR A 61 -11.36 -0.21 -1.00
N ALA A 62 -12.66 -0.44 -1.17
CA ALA A 62 -13.51 0.30 -2.09
C ALA A 62 -14.49 1.19 -1.32
N PRO A 63 -14.24 2.51 -1.22
CA PRO A 63 -15.14 3.43 -0.53
C PRO A 63 -16.51 3.55 -1.22
N ASP A 64 -17.54 3.90 -0.45
CA ASP A 64 -18.93 4.06 -0.93
C ASP A 64 -19.10 5.10 -2.05
N TYR A 65 -18.17 6.05 -2.20
CA TYR A 65 -18.22 6.98 -3.33
C TYR A 65 -17.82 6.34 -4.66
N MET A 66 -17.06 5.23 -4.67
CA MET A 66 -16.61 4.59 -5.92
C MET A 66 -17.80 4.09 -6.76
N PRO A 67 -18.75 3.30 -6.23
CA PRO A 67 -19.96 2.95 -6.98
C PRO A 67 -20.81 4.17 -7.36
N ARG A 68 -20.89 5.21 -6.50
CA ARG A 68 -21.62 6.45 -6.80
C ARG A 68 -21.00 7.25 -7.95
N LEU A 69 -19.71 7.08 -8.21
CA LEU A 69 -19.00 7.64 -9.36
C LEU A 69 -19.05 6.72 -10.60
N GLY A 70 -19.69 5.54 -10.49
CA GLY A 70 -19.80 4.58 -11.58
C GLY A 70 -18.59 3.65 -11.73
N PHE A 71 -17.74 3.53 -10.71
CA PHE A 71 -16.68 2.51 -10.72
C PHE A 71 -17.24 1.12 -10.44
N GLU A 72 -16.72 0.16 -11.17
CA GLU A 72 -16.98 -1.27 -11.01
C GLU A 72 -15.65 -2.00 -10.81
N SER A 73 -15.69 -3.16 -10.15
CA SER A 73 -14.49 -3.98 -9.98
C SER A 73 -14.04 -4.57 -11.31
N VAL A 74 -12.79 -4.34 -11.68
CA VAL A 74 -12.17 -4.94 -12.87
C VAL A 74 -11.76 -6.39 -12.55
N PRO A 75 -12.13 -7.40 -13.37
CA PRO A 75 -11.70 -8.79 -13.19
C PRO A 75 -10.17 -8.94 -13.17
N ALA A 76 -9.66 -9.94 -12.44
CA ALA A 76 -8.22 -10.09 -12.20
C ALA A 76 -7.43 -10.32 -13.50
N GLU A 77 -8.02 -11.03 -14.46
CA GLU A 77 -7.49 -11.30 -15.78
C GLU A 77 -7.31 -10.05 -16.65
N GLU A 78 -8.04 -8.97 -16.36
CA GLU A 78 -7.93 -7.69 -17.06
C GLU A 78 -6.96 -6.72 -16.35
N GLN A 79 -6.55 -7.03 -15.12
CA GLN A 79 -5.63 -6.20 -14.35
C GLN A 79 -4.18 -6.38 -14.84
N ASP A 80 -3.81 -5.71 -15.93
CA ASP A 80 -2.44 -5.71 -16.45
C ASP A 80 -1.46 -5.06 -15.46
N ARG A 81 -0.70 -5.91 -14.75
CA ARG A 81 0.26 -5.49 -13.71
C ARG A 81 1.46 -4.71 -14.26
N GLU A 82 1.91 -5.00 -15.48
CA GLU A 82 3.10 -4.38 -16.07
C GLU A 82 2.83 -2.91 -16.41
N GLU A 83 1.67 -2.62 -16.99
CA GLU A 83 1.29 -1.23 -17.31
C GLU A 83 1.05 -0.38 -16.05
N TRP A 84 0.71 -0.99 -14.90
CA TRP A 84 0.61 -0.27 -13.63
C TRP A 84 1.97 0.02 -12.99
N ALA A 85 2.95 -0.87 -13.16
CA ALA A 85 4.32 -0.66 -12.67
C ALA A 85 4.96 0.59 -13.29
N ALA A 86 4.67 0.90 -14.55
CA ALA A 86 5.14 2.12 -15.21
C ALA A 86 4.57 3.42 -14.58
N ILE A 87 3.37 3.35 -14.00
CA ILE A 87 2.75 4.49 -13.32
C ILE A 87 3.29 4.61 -11.90
N SER A 88 3.38 3.49 -11.18
CA SER A 88 3.89 3.45 -9.80
C SER A 88 5.41 3.73 -9.73
N GLY A 89 6.18 3.47 -10.80
CA GLY A 89 7.60 3.85 -10.88
C GLY A 89 7.87 5.36 -10.92
N LEU A 90 6.83 6.20 -11.09
CA LEU A 90 6.90 7.66 -10.97
C LEU A 90 6.64 8.16 -9.54
N SER A 91 6.16 7.29 -8.63
CA SER A 91 6.24 7.56 -7.20
C SER A 91 7.61 7.08 -6.76
N GLY A 92 8.39 7.95 -6.13
CA GLY A 92 9.66 7.59 -5.51
C GLY A 92 9.53 6.63 -4.33
N GLY A 93 8.61 5.67 -4.39
CA GLY A 93 8.74 4.41 -3.66
C GLY A 93 9.90 3.68 -4.29
N GLN A 94 10.96 3.50 -3.50
CA GLN A 94 12.09 2.66 -3.83
C GLN A 94 11.61 1.40 -4.53
N GLN A 95 12.35 0.94 -5.55
CA GLN A 95 12.19 -0.41 -6.07
C GLN A 95 11.92 -1.33 -4.87
N GLU A 96 10.72 -1.91 -4.81
CA GLU A 96 10.51 -3.15 -4.08
C GLU A 96 11.44 -4.14 -4.78
N GLU A 97 12.71 -4.15 -4.39
CA GLU A 97 13.47 -5.38 -4.39
C GLU A 97 12.52 -6.39 -3.72
N GLU A 98 12.21 -7.49 -4.40
CA GLU A 98 11.47 -8.60 -3.81
C GLU A 98 12.25 -9.05 -2.58
N ARG A 99 11.94 -8.43 -1.43
CA ARG A 99 12.52 -8.78 -0.15
C ARG A 99 11.82 -10.06 0.24
N GLU A 100 12.55 -11.17 0.17
CA GLU A 100 12.04 -12.49 0.56
C GLU A 100 11.57 -12.44 2.03
N GLU A 101 10.25 -12.37 2.22
CA GLU A 101 9.62 -12.38 3.53
C GLU A 101 9.47 -13.82 4.01
N TYR A 102 9.95 -14.12 5.20
CA TYR A 102 9.69 -15.39 5.87
C TYR A 102 8.23 -15.47 6.34
N VAL A 103 7.72 -14.38 6.90
CA VAL A 103 6.31 -14.19 7.25
C VAL A 103 5.68 -13.22 6.26
N GLN A 104 4.62 -13.67 5.58
CA GLN A 104 3.91 -12.84 4.61
C GLN A 104 3.35 -11.57 5.26
N SER A 105 3.51 -10.42 4.59
CA SER A 105 3.10 -9.08 5.01
C SER A 105 3.93 -8.46 6.13
N LEU A 106 5.09 -9.03 6.49
CA LEU A 106 5.95 -8.50 7.54
C LEU A 106 6.44 -7.07 7.23
N ASN A 107 6.89 -6.80 6.00
CA ASN A 107 7.33 -5.46 5.61
C ASN A 107 6.19 -4.45 5.72
N THR A 108 4.99 -4.82 5.26
CA THR A 108 3.80 -3.97 5.35
C THR A 108 3.47 -3.67 6.82
N TRP A 109 3.54 -4.67 7.70
CA TRP A 109 3.25 -4.53 9.12
C TRP A 109 4.24 -3.62 9.86
N LEU A 110 5.54 -3.72 9.53
CA LEU A 110 6.60 -2.84 10.06
C LEU A 110 6.48 -1.42 9.50
N SER A 111 6.22 -1.28 8.20
CA SER A 111 6.06 0.02 7.54
C SER A 111 4.87 0.79 8.10
N GLY A 112 3.75 0.11 8.38
CA GLY A 112 2.59 0.71 9.06
C GLY A 112 2.88 1.25 10.47
N ARG A 113 4.03 0.86 11.05
CA ARG A 113 4.53 1.28 12.37
C ARG A 113 5.78 2.17 12.28
N GLY A 114 6.17 2.61 11.09
CA GLY A 114 7.40 3.40 10.90
C GLY A 114 8.70 2.64 11.26
N CYS A 115 8.64 1.30 11.26
CA CYS A 115 9.74 0.42 11.66
C CYS A 115 10.36 -0.34 10.47
N ASP A 116 10.15 0.13 9.23
CA ASP A 116 10.57 -0.51 7.98
C ASP A 116 12.09 -0.74 7.91
N LYS A 117 12.88 0.13 8.54
CA LYS A 117 14.34 0.00 8.62
C LYS A 117 14.82 -1.26 9.36
N TYR A 118 13.96 -1.86 10.20
CA TYR A 118 14.26 -3.08 10.94
C TYR A 118 13.86 -4.36 10.19
N PHE A 119 13.40 -4.27 8.94
CA PHE A 119 12.88 -5.41 8.17
C PHE A 119 13.81 -6.63 8.18
N HIS A 120 15.10 -6.46 7.87
CA HIS A 120 16.02 -7.61 7.79
C HIS A 120 16.19 -8.31 9.14
N ALA A 121 16.28 -7.55 10.23
CA ALA A 121 16.39 -8.06 11.58
C ALA A 121 15.11 -8.80 12.00
N ALA A 122 13.94 -8.19 11.78
CA ALA A 122 12.66 -8.80 12.09
C ALA A 122 12.41 -10.06 11.27
N ASN A 123 12.78 -10.08 9.98
CA ASN A 123 12.64 -11.24 9.11
C ASN A 123 13.52 -12.41 9.57
N GLN A 124 14.73 -12.11 10.04
CA GLN A 124 15.62 -13.10 10.65
C GLN A 124 15.05 -13.61 11.98
N TRP A 125 14.55 -12.72 12.83
CA TRP A 125 13.90 -13.11 14.08
C TRP A 125 12.70 -14.03 13.84
N CYS A 126 11.88 -13.75 12.81
CA CYS A 126 10.77 -14.63 12.43
C CYS A 126 11.25 -16.03 12.03
N ARG A 127 12.39 -16.13 11.31
CA ARG A 127 13.03 -17.41 10.96
C ARG A 127 13.49 -18.17 12.20
N ASP A 128 14.09 -17.47 13.16
CA ASP A 128 14.68 -18.07 14.35
C ASP A 128 13.61 -18.52 15.37
N MET A 129 12.53 -17.74 15.51
CA MET A 129 11.39 -18.08 16.37
C MET A 129 10.39 -19.03 15.70
N GLY A 130 10.52 -19.25 14.38
CA GLY A 130 9.62 -20.13 13.64
C GLY A 130 8.21 -19.58 13.47
N ALA A 131 8.04 -18.25 13.46
CA ALA A 131 6.73 -17.62 13.28
C ALA A 131 6.13 -18.00 11.91
N ALA A 132 4.89 -18.48 11.92
CA ALA A 132 4.21 -18.98 10.73
C ALA A 132 3.40 -17.90 10.00
N ASP A 133 2.90 -16.90 10.72
CA ASP A 133 2.12 -15.80 10.15
C ASP A 133 2.25 -14.48 10.93
N ILE A 134 1.67 -13.41 10.37
CA ILE A 134 1.78 -12.06 10.93
C ILE A 134 1.00 -11.87 12.23
N VAL A 135 0.01 -12.73 12.51
CA VAL A 135 -0.74 -12.70 13.77
C VAL A 135 0.16 -13.19 14.90
N GLU A 136 0.92 -14.26 14.68
CA GLU A 136 1.91 -14.73 15.66
C GLU A 136 2.99 -13.69 15.94
N VAL A 137 3.48 -12.99 14.91
CA VAL A 137 4.44 -11.88 15.09
C VAL A 137 3.82 -10.75 15.91
N ALA A 138 2.54 -10.41 15.66
CA ALA A 138 1.83 -9.38 16.41
C ALA A 138 1.57 -9.79 17.87
N ASP A 139 1.28 -11.06 18.12
CA ASP A 139 1.08 -11.60 19.47
C ASP A 139 2.39 -11.63 20.27
N ASN A 140 3.54 -11.72 19.60
CA ASN A 140 4.89 -11.71 20.19
C ASN A 140 5.65 -10.40 19.93
N LYS A 141 4.93 -9.28 19.73
CA LYS A 141 5.53 -7.99 19.35
C LYS A 141 6.43 -7.39 20.44
N GLU A 142 6.19 -7.71 21.71
CA GLU A 142 7.07 -7.29 22.82
C GLU A 142 8.43 -8.01 22.72
N ASP A 143 8.43 -9.33 22.50
CA ASP A 143 9.66 -10.12 22.33
C ASP A 143 10.46 -9.69 21.10
N LEU A 144 9.76 -9.36 20.00
CA LEU A 144 10.39 -8.78 18.81
C LEU A 144 10.96 -7.38 19.12
N ALA A 145 10.26 -6.56 19.90
CA ALA A 145 10.73 -5.23 20.27
C ALA A 145 12.00 -5.31 21.13
N ASP A 146 12.02 -6.21 22.11
CA ASP A 146 13.16 -6.43 22.99
C ASP A 146 14.38 -6.89 22.17
N PHE A 147 14.20 -7.83 21.23
CA PHE A 147 15.26 -8.23 20.30
C PHE A 147 15.80 -7.05 19.47
N LEU A 148 14.92 -6.21 18.92
CA LEU A 148 15.33 -5.08 18.09
C LEU A 148 15.99 -3.97 18.91
N GLU A 149 15.60 -3.78 20.17
CA GLU A 149 16.24 -2.84 21.10
C GLU A 149 17.65 -3.31 21.48
N GLU A 150 17.78 -4.57 21.90
CA GLU A 150 19.05 -5.12 22.38
C GLU A 150 20.09 -5.28 21.25
N GLU A 151 19.69 -5.81 20.10
CA GLU A 151 20.63 -6.21 19.04
C GLU A 151 20.74 -5.19 17.90
N HIS A 152 19.72 -4.34 17.73
CA HIS A 152 19.62 -3.42 16.59
C HIS A 152 19.44 -1.94 16.98
N GLY A 153 19.49 -1.62 18.27
CA GLY A 153 19.47 -0.25 18.78
C GLY A 153 18.13 0.46 18.55
N MET A 154 17.02 -0.28 18.60
CA MET A 154 15.68 0.31 18.57
C MET A 154 15.51 1.33 19.68
N THR A 155 15.00 2.52 19.33
CA THR A 155 14.74 3.57 20.30
C THR A 155 13.44 3.31 21.06
N ALA A 156 13.30 3.90 22.25
CA ALA A 156 12.06 3.79 23.03
C ALA A 156 10.81 4.31 22.28
N GLU A 157 10.98 5.31 21.41
CA GLU A 157 9.88 5.85 20.58
C GLU A 157 9.45 4.84 19.51
N GLU A 158 10.40 4.19 18.84
CA GLU A 158 10.12 3.14 17.84
C GLU A 158 9.56 1.88 18.49
N ARG A 159 10.06 1.50 19.67
CA ARG A 159 9.47 0.43 20.49
C ARG A 159 8.00 0.71 20.76
N ALA A 160 7.67 1.91 21.21
CA ALA A 160 6.29 2.31 21.47
C ALA A 160 5.41 2.24 20.21
N GLN A 161 5.94 2.57 19.03
CA GLN A 161 5.24 2.42 17.76
C GLN A 161 5.05 0.95 17.36
N LEU A 162 6.03 0.09 17.64
CA LEU A 162 5.97 -1.33 17.32
C LEU A 162 4.92 -2.05 18.15
N VAL A 163 4.89 -1.77 19.45
CA VAL A 163 4.02 -2.46 20.44
C VAL A 163 2.62 -1.85 20.58
N ALA A 164 2.34 -0.72 19.91
CA ALA A 164 0.99 -0.16 19.81
C ALA A 164 -0.01 -1.16 19.19
#